data_AF-A0A524KYU0-F1
#
_entry.id   AF-A0A524KYU0-F1
#
_cell.length_a   1.000
_cell.length_b   1.000
_cell.length_c   1.000
_cell.angle_alpha   90.00
_cell.angle_beta   90.00
_cell.angle_gamma   90.00
#
_symmetry.space_group_name_H-M   'P 1'
#
loop_
_entity.id
_entity.type
_entity.pdbx_description
1 polymer ?
#
loop_
_entity_poly.entity_id
_entity_poly.type
_entity_poly.pdbx_seq_one_letter_code
_entity_poly.pdbx_strand_id
1 'polypeptide(L)'
;MKIIRICKVSILVLSIFCQAYVFAGGPKHTYDSFLIARGTHMLFKRIEPGTFIMGSKDEERRQKDGPQHEVTISKAFDIGVFEVTQQQWNKVMRKWTWSNPARFGGRLSNPVENVSWNEVNEFIAALNSFDSSAV
;
A
#
# COMPACT_ATOMS: atom_id res chain seq x y z
N MET A 1 30.54 0.03 -57.95
CA MET A 1 30.05 -0.61 -56.70
C MET A 1 29.26 0.39 -55.90
N LYS A 2 27.92 0.31 -56.01
CA LYS A 2 26.95 0.97 -55.13
C LYS A 2 27.01 0.25 -53.79
N ILE A 3 27.10 0.92 -52.64
CA ILE A 3 26.73 0.41 -51.30
C ILE A 3 26.87 1.60 -50.30
N ILE A 4 25.91 1.72 -49.37
CA ILE A 4 25.81 2.59 -48.17
C ILE A 4 25.34 4.06 -48.32
N ARG A 5 24.05 4.25 -48.61
CA ARG A 5 23.27 5.45 -48.19
C ARG A 5 22.03 5.06 -47.36
N ILE A 6 22.21 4.28 -46.29
CA ILE A 6 21.09 3.81 -45.42
C ILE A 6 21.24 4.27 -43.95
N CYS A 7 22.37 4.85 -43.52
CA CYS A 7 22.65 4.96 -42.07
C CYS A 7 22.09 6.17 -41.28
N LYS A 8 21.42 7.17 -41.86
CA LYS A 8 20.95 8.34 -41.06
C LYS A 8 19.46 8.37 -40.75
N VAL A 9 18.60 7.81 -41.61
CA VAL A 9 17.15 7.80 -41.37
C VAL A 9 16.74 6.65 -40.45
N SER A 10 17.36 5.47 -40.56
CA SER A 10 17.03 4.31 -39.70
C SER A 10 17.39 4.48 -38.23
N ILE A 11 18.42 5.26 -37.89
CA ILE A 11 18.81 5.51 -36.49
C ILE A 11 17.81 6.45 -35.79
N LEU A 12 17.26 7.44 -36.50
CA LEU A 12 16.27 8.37 -35.95
C LEU A 12 14.92 7.70 -35.68
N VAL A 13 14.48 6.76 -36.52
CA VAL A 13 13.19 6.06 -36.33
C VAL A 13 13.25 5.12 -35.11
N LEU A 14 14.39 4.47 -34.86
CA LEU A 14 14.59 3.62 -33.67
C LEU A 14 14.62 4.42 -32.36
N SER A 15 15.16 5.65 -32.37
CA SER A 15 15.14 6.55 -31.20
C SER A 15 13.71 7.04 -30.88
N ILE A 16 12.93 7.37 -31.90
CA ILE A 16 11.55 7.86 -31.73
C ILE A 16 10.65 6.73 -31.22
N PHE A 17 10.85 5.49 -31.68
CA PHE A 17 10.13 4.32 -31.16
C PHE A 17 10.55 3.95 -29.73
N CYS A 18 11.82 4.14 -29.35
CA CYS A 18 12.27 3.94 -27.97
C CYS A 18 11.64 4.97 -27.02
N GLN A 19 11.55 6.24 -27.43
CA GLN A 19 10.89 7.28 -26.64
C GLN A 19 9.40 6.97 -26.41
N ALA A 20 8.69 6.47 -27.43
CA ALA A 20 7.28 6.12 -27.30
C ALA A 20 7.03 4.93 -26.36
N TYR A 21 7.95 3.95 -26.30
CA TYR A 21 7.82 2.79 -25.43
C TYR A 21 8.00 3.13 -23.94
N VAL A 22 8.82 4.15 -23.62
CA VAL A 22 9.02 4.63 -22.23
C VAL A 22 7.76 5.34 -21.68
N PHE A 23 6.88 5.87 -22.54
CA PHE A 23 5.66 6.57 -22.10
C PHE A 23 4.43 5.67 -21.93
N ALA A 24 4.50 4.39 -22.31
CA ALA A 24 3.46 3.41 -22.00
C ALA A 24 3.59 2.97 -20.54
N GLY A 25 3.34 3.91 -19.62
CA GLY A 25 3.15 3.58 -18.22
C GLY A 25 2.00 2.58 -18.11
N GLY A 26 2.34 1.34 -17.70
CA GLY A 26 1.35 0.36 -17.25
C GLY A 26 0.43 0.94 -16.18
N PRO A 27 -0.64 0.24 -15.78
CA PRO A 27 -1.65 0.79 -14.86
C PRO A 27 -0.95 1.43 -13.66
N LYS A 28 -0.97 2.77 -13.60
CA LYS A 28 -0.39 3.50 -12.48
C LYS A 28 -1.27 3.13 -11.31
N HIS A 29 -0.78 2.25 -10.44
CA HIS A 29 -1.46 2.00 -9.18
C HIS A 29 -1.43 3.30 -8.40
N THR A 30 -2.50 4.09 -8.52
CA THR A 30 -2.68 5.32 -7.76
C THR A 30 -2.94 4.92 -6.32
N TYR A 31 -2.01 5.26 -5.46
CA TYR A 31 -2.10 5.14 -4.02
C TYR A 31 -2.12 6.55 -3.43
N ASP A 32 -2.99 6.78 -2.47
CA ASP A 32 -3.05 8.04 -1.75
C ASP A 32 -2.06 7.96 -0.60
N SER A 33 -1.06 8.86 -0.59
CA SER A 33 -0.05 8.90 0.45
C SER A 33 -0.50 9.83 1.58
N PHE A 34 -0.69 9.28 2.76
CA PHE A 34 -0.89 10.04 3.98
C PHE A 34 0.46 10.29 4.68
N LEU A 35 0.84 11.56 4.82
CA LEU A 35 2.07 11.95 5.51
C LEU A 35 1.81 11.96 7.02
N ILE A 36 2.50 11.10 7.77
CA ILE A 36 2.45 11.10 9.25
C ILE A 36 3.44 12.12 9.80
N ALA A 37 4.67 12.10 9.28
CA ALA A 37 5.78 12.94 9.71
C ALA A 37 6.81 13.02 8.58
N ARG A 38 7.74 13.99 8.62
CA ARG A 38 8.80 14.14 7.61
C ARG A 38 9.47 12.80 7.27
N GLY A 39 9.27 12.32 6.05
CA GLY A 39 9.85 11.09 5.53
C GLY A 39 9.14 9.79 5.95
N THR A 40 7.98 9.85 6.60
CA THR A 40 7.17 8.68 6.98
C THR A 40 5.75 8.83 6.45
N HIS A 41 5.38 7.93 5.53
CA HIS A 41 4.08 7.93 4.86
C HIS A 41 3.36 6.61 5.08
N MET A 42 2.04 6.65 5.09
CA MET A 42 1.17 5.49 4.89
C MET A 42 0.57 5.57 3.48
N LEU A 43 0.52 4.44 2.79
CA LEU A 43 -0.14 4.37 1.49
C LEU A 43 -1.51 3.76 1.67
N PHE A 44 -2.51 4.42 1.10
CA PHE A 44 -3.87 3.95 1.09
C PHE A 44 -4.31 3.63 -0.33
N LYS A 45 -5.13 2.60 -0.45
CA LYS A 45 -5.81 2.25 -1.68
C LYS A 45 -7.31 2.39 -1.46
N ARG A 46 -7.95 3.17 -2.34
CA ARG A 46 -9.39 3.27 -2.38
C ARG A 46 -10.01 1.99 -2.91
N ILE A 47 -10.97 1.47 -2.15
CA ILE A 47 -11.84 0.35 -2.50
C ILE A 47 -13.21 0.92 -2.84
N GLU A 48 -13.62 0.76 -4.09
CA GLU A 48 -14.93 1.20 -4.57
C GLU A 48 -16.05 0.28 -4.04
N PRO A 49 -17.30 0.77 -3.98
CA PRO A 49 -18.44 -0.05 -3.59
C PRO A 49 -18.58 -1.26 -4.50
N GLY A 50 -18.99 -2.38 -3.94
CA GLY A 50 -19.11 -3.62 -4.69
C GLY A 50 -19.54 -4.78 -3.82
N THR A 51 -19.79 -5.89 -4.49
CA THR A 51 -20.27 -7.12 -3.87
C THR A 51 -19.29 -8.24 -4.18
N PHE A 52 -18.94 -9.02 -3.15
CA PHE A 52 -18.02 -10.15 -3.28
C PHE A 52 -18.42 -11.28 -2.34
N ILE A 53 -17.91 -12.48 -2.62
CA ILE A 53 -18.14 -13.66 -1.78
C ILE A 53 -17.02 -13.74 -0.75
N MET A 54 -17.38 -13.72 0.54
CA MET A 54 -16.46 -13.89 1.66
C MET A 54 -16.55 -15.31 2.21
N GLY A 55 -15.39 -15.89 2.58
CA GLY A 55 -15.27 -17.23 3.12
C GLY A 55 -14.71 -18.25 2.13
N SER A 56 -14.39 -19.44 2.64
CA SER A 56 -13.85 -20.56 1.87
C SER A 56 -14.95 -21.49 1.39
N LYS A 57 -14.76 -22.05 0.19
CA LYS A 57 -15.53 -23.21 -0.28
C LYS A 57 -15.33 -24.39 0.67
N ASP A 58 -16.33 -25.27 0.75
CA ASP A 58 -16.35 -26.39 1.70
C ASP A 58 -15.14 -27.33 1.55
N GLU A 59 -14.61 -27.50 0.35
CA GLU A 59 -13.46 -28.36 0.05
C GLU A 59 -12.12 -27.83 0.61
N GLU A 60 -12.01 -26.52 0.85
CA GLU A 60 -10.80 -25.85 1.37
C GLU A 60 -11.02 -25.31 2.80
N ARG A 61 -12.18 -25.60 3.40
CA ARG A 61 -12.69 -24.92 4.59
C ARG A 61 -11.96 -25.37 5.86
N ARG A 62 -11.24 -24.46 6.51
CA ARG A 62 -10.98 -24.57 7.96
C ARG A 62 -12.27 -24.25 8.71
N GLN A 63 -12.51 -24.92 9.84
CA GLN A 63 -13.82 -24.92 10.53
C GLN A 63 -14.48 -23.54 10.77
N LYS A 64 -13.71 -22.45 10.83
CA LYS A 64 -14.20 -21.09 11.09
C LYS A 64 -14.36 -20.21 9.84
N ASP A 65 -13.91 -20.67 8.68
CA ASP A 65 -13.77 -19.83 7.48
C ASP A 65 -14.99 -19.93 6.54
N GLY A 66 -16.12 -20.47 6.99
CA GLY A 66 -17.34 -20.58 6.18
C GLY A 66 -18.64 -20.56 6.99
N PRO A 67 -19.79 -20.70 6.32
CA PRO A 67 -19.95 -20.88 4.87
C PRO A 67 -19.65 -19.59 4.07
N GLN A 68 -19.45 -19.76 2.76
CA GLN A 68 -19.39 -18.63 1.85
C GLN A 68 -20.70 -17.84 1.89
N HIS A 69 -20.59 -16.52 1.95
CA HIS A 69 -21.74 -15.62 1.92
C HIS A 69 -21.39 -14.35 1.17
N GLU A 70 -22.42 -13.73 0.61
CA GLU A 70 -22.29 -12.50 -0.16
C GLU A 70 -22.19 -11.29 0.78
N VAL A 71 -21.17 -10.45 0.55
CA VAL A 71 -20.91 -9.23 1.32
C VAL A 71 -20.95 -8.05 0.35
N THR A 72 -21.76 -7.04 0.68
CA THR A 72 -21.87 -5.81 -0.10
C THR A 72 -21.27 -4.63 0.67
N ILE A 73 -20.25 -4.00 0.08
CA ILE A 73 -19.69 -2.73 0.53
C ILE A 73 -20.47 -1.62 -0.18
N SER A 74 -21.29 -0.88 0.57
CA SER A 74 -22.20 0.13 0.00
C SER A 74 -21.54 1.50 -0.24
N LYS A 75 -20.43 1.78 0.44
CA LYS A 75 -19.69 3.04 0.34
C LYS A 75 -18.21 2.74 0.15
N ALA A 76 -17.57 3.53 -0.71
CA ALA A 76 -16.15 3.44 -0.89
C ALA A 76 -15.41 3.81 0.40
N PHE A 77 -14.29 3.16 0.63
CA PHE A 77 -13.39 3.47 1.75
C PHE A 77 -11.96 3.21 1.33
N ASP A 78 -11.02 3.78 2.08
CA ASP A 78 -9.60 3.63 1.82
C ASP A 78 -9.00 2.64 2.82
N ILE A 79 -8.15 1.72 2.34
CA ILE A 79 -7.45 0.74 3.17
C ILE A 79 -5.95 0.89 3.03
N GLY A 80 -5.22 0.70 4.13
CA GLY A 80 -3.76 0.67 4.11
C GLY A 80 -3.25 -0.44 3.18
N VAL A 81 -2.31 -0.10 2.30
CA VAL A 81 -1.71 -1.06 1.35
C VAL A 81 -0.80 -2.06 2.06
N PHE A 82 -0.18 -1.62 3.16
CA PHE A 82 0.73 -2.39 3.97
C PHE A 82 0.31 -2.33 5.43
N GLU A 83 0.75 -3.31 6.20
CA GLU A 83 0.64 -3.28 7.66
C GLU A 83 1.37 -2.06 8.25
N VAL A 84 0.86 -1.56 9.37
CA VAL A 84 1.48 -0.44 10.08
C VAL A 84 2.88 -0.85 10.53
N THR A 85 3.89 -0.09 10.14
CA THR A 85 5.28 -0.38 10.49
C THR A 85 5.62 0.13 11.89
N GLN A 86 6.66 -0.45 12.49
CA GLN A 86 7.20 0.00 13.78
C GLN A 86 7.61 1.48 13.73
N GLN A 87 8.13 1.97 12.59
CA GLN A 87 8.43 3.38 12.40
C GLN A 87 7.17 4.25 12.48
N GLN A 88 6.12 3.90 11.74
CA GLN A 88 4.87 4.65 11.70
C GLN A 88 4.21 4.67 13.08
N TRP A 89 4.15 3.51 13.74
CA TRP A 89 3.60 3.38 15.08
C TRP A 89 4.28 4.31 16.09
N ASN A 90 5.62 4.28 16.15
CA ASN A 90 6.40 5.10 17.08
C ASN A 90 6.23 6.60 16.81
N LYS A 91 6.06 7.00 15.54
CA LYS A 91 5.82 8.40 15.17
C LYS A 91 4.46 8.89 15.63
N VAL A 92 3.42 8.08 15.43
CA VAL A 92 2.04 8.43 15.82
C VAL A 92 1.88 8.42 17.34
N MET A 93 2.27 7.32 17.99
CA MET A 93 2.07 7.17 19.44
C MET A 93 3.00 8.08 20.26
N ARG A 94 4.06 8.63 19.65
CA ARG A 94 5.09 9.47 20.29
C ARG A 94 5.71 8.85 21.55
N LYS A 95 5.57 7.53 21.72
CA LYS A 95 6.14 6.74 22.79
C LYS A 95 7.19 5.85 22.14
N TRP A 96 8.43 5.92 22.64
CA TRP A 96 9.43 4.93 22.28
C TRP A 96 9.14 3.67 23.09
N THR A 97 8.39 2.78 22.48
CA THR A 97 7.99 1.54 23.11
C THR A 97 9.25 0.65 23.07
N TRP A 98 10.06 0.65 24.13
CA TRP A 98 10.96 -0.50 24.42
C TRP A 98 10.12 -1.79 24.55
N SER A 99 8.84 -1.63 24.86
CA SER A 99 7.77 -2.62 24.75
C SER A 99 7.13 -2.70 23.35
N ASN A 100 7.83 -2.32 22.28
CA ASN A 100 7.35 -2.60 20.92
C ASN A 100 7.11 -4.11 20.91
N PRO A 101 5.86 -4.58 20.78
CA PRO A 101 5.57 -5.96 21.12
C PRO A 101 6.11 -6.92 20.06
N ALA A 102 6.90 -6.42 19.10
CA ALA A 102 7.62 -7.19 18.12
C ALA A 102 8.55 -8.23 18.73
N ARG A 103 8.10 -9.47 18.67
CA ARG A 103 8.91 -10.66 18.87
C ARG A 103 10.04 -10.72 17.83
N PHE A 104 9.82 -10.14 16.65
CA PHE A 104 10.81 -9.92 15.60
C PHE A 104 11.31 -8.46 15.62
N GLY A 105 12.10 -8.11 16.63
CA GLY A 105 12.89 -6.88 16.60
C GLY A 105 13.91 -6.91 15.45
N GLY A 106 14.26 -5.73 14.91
CA GLY A 106 15.40 -5.63 13.98
C GLY A 106 15.37 -4.43 13.04
N ARG A 107 14.27 -4.20 12.31
CA ARG A 107 14.15 -3.10 11.34
C ARG A 107 12.87 -2.30 11.59
N LEU A 108 12.99 -0.96 11.57
CA LEU A 108 11.86 -0.04 11.72
C LEU A 108 10.79 -0.19 10.62
N SER A 109 11.15 -0.80 9.48
CA SER A 109 10.24 -1.10 8.37
C SER A 109 9.39 -2.35 8.60
N ASN A 110 9.65 -3.13 9.64
CA ASN A 110 8.85 -4.32 9.95
C ASN A 110 7.46 -3.90 10.42
N PRO A 111 6.43 -4.74 10.20
CA PRO A 111 5.13 -4.55 10.83
C PRO A 111 5.24 -4.48 12.36
N VAL A 112 4.39 -3.67 12.96
CA VAL A 112 4.14 -3.74 14.40
C VAL A 112 3.30 -5.00 14.68
N GLU A 113 3.63 -5.72 15.72
CA GLU A 113 2.94 -6.96 16.13
C GLU A 113 2.77 -6.97 17.65
N ASN A 114 2.08 -7.99 18.18
CA ASN A 114 1.64 -8.17 19.58
C ASN A 114 1.02 -6.92 20.26
N VAL A 115 0.32 -6.08 19.48
CA VAL A 115 -0.46 -4.95 19.98
C VAL A 115 -1.84 -5.42 20.47
N SER A 116 -2.30 -4.85 21.57
CA SER A 116 -3.65 -5.07 22.08
C SER A 116 -4.68 -4.27 21.30
N TRP A 117 -5.95 -4.71 21.34
CA TRP A 117 -7.06 -3.99 20.71
C TRP A 117 -7.21 -2.55 21.25
N ASN A 118 -6.96 -2.34 22.55
CA ASN A 118 -7.00 -1.02 23.16
C ASN A 118 -5.90 -0.10 22.59
N GLU A 119 -4.67 -0.59 22.45
CA GLU A 119 -3.57 0.18 21.86
C GLU A 119 -3.85 0.53 20.39
N VAL A 120 -4.51 -0.35 19.64
CA VAL A 120 -4.92 -0.04 18.26
C VAL A 120 -5.93 1.12 18.22
N ASN A 121 -6.90 1.17 19.14
CA ASN A 121 -7.83 2.30 19.20
C ASN A 121 -7.14 3.61 19.61
N GLU A 122 -6.20 3.56 20.56
CA GLU A 122 -5.38 4.72 20.91
C GLU A 122 -4.58 5.21 19.71
N PHE A 123 -3.99 4.28 18.94
CA PHE A 123 -3.26 4.61 17.71
C PHE A 123 -4.18 5.26 16.66
N ILE A 124 -5.38 4.74 16.43
CA ILE A 124 -6.34 5.32 15.48
C ILE A 124 -6.77 6.73 15.94
N ALA A 125 -7.05 6.91 17.23
CA ALA A 125 -7.42 8.21 17.78
C ALA A 125 -6.28 9.22 17.63
N ALA A 126 -5.05 8.82 17.94
CA ALA A 126 -3.86 9.62 17.72
C ALA A 126 -3.71 9.95 16.23
N LEU A 127 -3.75 8.96 15.34
CA LEU A 127 -3.62 9.14 13.88
C LEU A 127 -4.66 10.11 13.31
N ASN A 128 -5.91 10.03 13.76
CA ASN A 128 -6.96 10.95 13.32
C ASN A 128 -6.74 12.39 13.83
N SER A 129 -6.02 12.56 14.93
CA SER A 129 -5.58 13.89 15.41
C SER A 129 -4.30 14.39 14.73
N PHE A 130 -3.59 13.54 13.97
CA PHE A 130 -2.44 13.99 13.18
C PHE A 130 -2.94 14.82 12.01
N ASP A 131 -2.78 16.13 12.15
CA ASP A 131 -3.06 17.07 11.08
C ASP A 131 -1.95 17.01 10.02
N SER A 132 -2.29 16.50 8.84
CA SER A 132 -1.40 16.47 7.68
C SER A 132 -1.10 17.86 7.08
N SER A 133 -1.80 18.91 7.54
CA SER A 133 -1.61 20.30 7.08
C SER A 133 -0.62 21.12 7.92
N ALA A 134 -0.13 20.57 9.03
CA ALA A 134 0.74 21.28 9.99
C ALA A 134 2.26 21.04 9.81
N VAL A 135 2.70 20.49 8.66
CA VAL A 135 4.13 20.19 8.37
C VAL A 135 4.63 20.91 7.13
#